data_AF-A0A846X7D1-F1
#
_entry.id   AF-A0A846X7D1-F1
#
_cell.length_a   1.000
_cell.length_b   1.000
_cell.length_c   1.000
_cell.angle_alpha   90.00
_cell.angle_beta   90.00
_cell.angle_gamma   90.00
#
_symmetry.space_group_name_H-M   'P 1'
#
loop_
_entity.id
_entity.type
_entity.pdbx_description
1 polymer ?
#
loop_
_entity_poly.entity_id
_entity_poly.type
_entity_poly.pdbx_seq_one_letter_code
_entity_poly.pdbx_strand_id
1 'polypeptide(L)'
;MTNDIVSAYLSTWNAVDPHTPIGAVVAGVHEQFPGFEFTLVGEPDAHHDQVRFQWGLGPAGTEPPVIGFDVVTVDADRRIATVAGFLDRVPA
;
A
#
# COMPACT_ATOMS: atom_id res chain seq x y z
N MET A 1 -6.81 -17.65 17.44
CA MET A 1 -8.03 -17.49 16.61
C MET A 1 -7.86 -16.20 15.84
N THR A 2 -7.91 -16.34 14.53
CA THR A 2 -7.44 -15.46 13.47
C THR A 2 -8.11 -14.09 13.49
N ASN A 3 -7.32 -13.03 13.52
CA ASN A 3 -7.80 -11.67 13.22
C ASN A 3 -6.79 -11.00 12.26
N ASP A 4 -6.59 -11.63 11.11
CA ASP A 4 -5.77 -11.09 10.00
C ASP A 4 -6.59 -10.15 9.09
N ILE A 5 -7.60 -9.47 9.65
CA ILE A 5 -8.38 -8.47 8.90
C ILE A 5 -7.70 -7.12 9.10
N VAL A 6 -6.65 -6.88 8.32
CA VAL A 6 -6.25 -5.52 7.99
C VAL A 6 -7.35 -4.98 7.09
N SER A 7 -8.12 -4.02 7.58
CA SER A 7 -9.09 -3.32 6.72
C SER A 7 -8.28 -2.39 5.81
N ALA A 8 -7.98 -2.89 4.60
CA ALA A 8 -7.34 -2.14 3.54
C ALA A 8 -8.42 -1.43 2.73
N TYR A 9 -8.55 -0.11 2.91
CA TYR A 9 -9.43 0.71 2.10
C TYR A 9 -8.60 1.28 0.94
N LEU A 10 -8.45 0.49 -0.12
CA LEU A 10 -7.70 0.91 -1.31
C LEU A 10 -8.61 1.74 -2.22
N SER A 11 -8.21 2.99 -2.50
CA SER A 11 -8.94 3.87 -3.40
C SER A 11 -8.87 3.41 -4.87
N THR A 12 -10.03 3.44 -5.51
CA THR A 12 -10.38 3.66 -6.93
C THR A 12 -9.54 3.15 -8.11
N TRP A 13 -8.66 2.15 -7.99
CA TRP A 13 -8.16 1.43 -9.19
C TRP A 13 -8.71 0.01 -9.38
N ASN A 14 -9.23 -0.60 -8.32
CA ASN A 14 -10.24 -1.66 -8.30
C ASN A 14 -10.59 -1.85 -6.82
N ALA A 15 -11.87 -1.73 -6.45
CA ALA A 15 -12.26 -2.03 -5.07
C ALA A 15 -11.91 -3.49 -4.79
N VAL A 16 -10.91 -3.73 -3.96
CA VAL A 16 -10.57 -5.07 -3.49
C VAL A 16 -11.60 -5.44 -2.43
N ASP A 17 -12.14 -6.66 -2.49
CA ASP A 17 -13.02 -7.18 -1.44
C ASP A 17 -12.27 -7.10 -0.09
N PRO A 18 -12.81 -6.43 0.94
CA PRO A 18 -12.16 -6.27 2.24
C PRO A 18 -11.86 -7.59 2.96
N HIS A 19 -12.43 -8.72 2.51
CA HIS A 19 -12.12 -10.06 3.00
C HIS A 19 -11.01 -10.77 2.22
N THR A 20 -10.50 -10.18 1.15
CA THR A 20 -9.35 -10.71 0.41
C THR A 20 -8.13 -10.66 1.33
N PRO A 21 -7.42 -11.79 1.55
CA PRO A 21 -6.19 -11.78 2.32
C PRO A 21 -5.18 -10.81 1.69
N ILE A 22 -4.57 -9.95 2.51
CA ILE A 22 -3.60 -8.96 2.02
C ILE A 22 -2.46 -9.58 1.21
N GLY A 23 -2.03 -10.80 1.57
CA GLY A 23 -1.01 -11.54 0.83
C GLY A 23 -1.42 -11.88 -0.61
N ALA A 24 -2.72 -12.13 -0.86
CA ALA A 24 -3.22 -12.35 -2.21
C ALA A 24 -3.24 -11.06 -3.03
N VAL A 25 -3.53 -9.92 -2.40
CA VAL A 25 -3.45 -8.60 -3.04
C VAL A 25 -2.00 -8.29 -3.47
N VAL A 26 -1.05 -8.48 -2.54
CA VAL A 26 0.39 -8.27 -2.82
C VAL A 26 0.88 -9.21 -3.93
N ALA A 27 0.49 -10.49 -3.88
CA ALA A 27 0.83 -11.45 -4.92
C ALA A 27 0.28 -11.03 -6.28
N GLY A 28 -0.99 -10.61 -6.35
CA GLY A 28 -1.60 -10.13 -7.59
C GLY A 28 -0.89 -8.92 -8.19
N VAL A 29 -0.43 -7.97 -7.37
CA VAL A 29 0.37 -6.83 -7.85
C VAL A 29 1.70 -7.29 -8.45
N HIS A 30 2.43 -8.19 -7.78
CA HIS A 30 3.69 -8.71 -8.30
C HIS A 30 3.52 -9.56 -9.57
N GLU A 31 2.43 -10.31 -9.69
CA GLU A 31 2.08 -11.07 -10.89
C GLU A 31 1.73 -10.15 -12.07
N GLN A 32 0.98 -9.08 -11.81
CA GLN A 32 0.57 -8.10 -12.83
C GLN A 32 1.75 -7.24 -13.32
N PHE A 33 2.72 -6.96 -12.44
CA PHE A 33 3.88 -6.11 -12.75
C PHE A 33 5.20 -6.83 -12.45
N PRO A 34 5.60 -7.86 -13.24
CA PRO A 34 6.85 -8.57 -13.02
C PRO A 34 8.06 -7.64 -13.12
N GLY A 35 8.94 -7.69 -12.10
CA GLY A 35 10.16 -6.88 -12.06
C GLY A 35 9.94 -5.42 -11.66
N PHE A 36 8.70 -5.03 -11.31
CA PHE A 36 8.46 -3.75 -10.66
C PHE A 36 8.71 -3.87 -9.15
N GLU A 37 9.20 -2.79 -8.57
CA GLU A 37 9.48 -2.66 -7.14
C GLU A 37 8.70 -1.48 -6.57
N PHE A 38 8.26 -1.64 -5.32
CA PHE A 38 7.82 -0.51 -4.52
C PHE A 38 9.05 0.21 -3.95
N THR A 39 9.15 1.51 -4.19
CA THR A 39 10.21 2.36 -3.64
C THR A 39 9.61 3.48 -2.82
N LEU A 40 10.24 3.81 -1.69
CA LEU A 40 9.80 4.92 -0.86
C LEU A 40 10.09 6.25 -1.56
N VAL A 41 9.13 7.17 -1.56
CA VAL A 41 9.28 8.50 -2.13
C VAL A 41 9.27 9.53 -1.01
N GLY A 42 10.42 10.16 -0.77
CA GLY A 42 10.61 11.10 0.34
C GLY A 42 10.65 10.41 1.70
N GLU A 43 10.45 11.19 2.75
CA GLU A 43 10.47 10.72 4.14
C GLU A 43 9.05 10.45 4.65
N PRO A 44 8.81 9.34 5.37
CA PRO A 44 7.56 9.10 6.07
C PRO A 44 7.30 10.16 7.14
N ASP A 45 6.02 10.48 7.33
CA ASP A 45 5.52 11.30 8.42
C ASP A 45 4.76 10.41 9.40
N ALA A 46 4.92 10.64 10.70
CA ALA A 46 4.29 9.83 11.73
C ALA A 46 3.87 10.67 12.93
N HIS A 47 2.67 10.40 13.44
CA HIS A 47 2.14 11.02 14.64
C HIS A 47 1.28 10.02 15.41
N HIS A 48 1.59 9.82 16.69
CA HIS A 48 0.96 8.80 17.56
C HIS A 48 0.96 7.39 16.95
N ASP A 49 -0.21 6.86 16.64
CA ASP A 49 -0.50 5.55 16.07
C ASP A 49 -0.71 5.60 14.54
N GLN A 50 -0.46 6.75 13.91
CA GLN A 50 -0.63 6.95 12.48
C GLN A 50 0.71 7.20 11.79
N VAL A 51 0.87 6.59 10.61
CA VAL A 51 2.01 6.80 9.71
C VAL A 51 1.46 7.12 8.32
N ARG A 52 2.05 8.10 7.65
CA ARG A 52 1.79 8.42 6.26
C ARG A 52 3.10 8.36 5.48
N PHE A 53 3.10 7.66 4.35
CA PHE A 53 4.26 7.60 3.48
C PHE A 53 3.83 7.53 2.02
N GLN A 54 4.67 8.10 1.15
CA GLN A 54 4.48 8.06 -0.28
C GLN A 54 5.40 6.99 -0.88
N TRP A 55 4.94 6.33 -1.92
CA TRP A 55 5.64 5.27 -2.61
C TRP A 55 5.51 5.41 -4.12
N GLY A 56 6.45 4.83 -4.83
CA GLY A 56 6.41 4.63 -6.27
C GLY A 56 6.41 3.15 -6.61
N LEU A 57 5.73 2.77 -7.69
CA LEU A 57 5.76 1.41 -8.24
C LEU A 57 6.28 1.47 -9.68
N GLY A 58 7.40 0.80 -9.94
CA GLY A 58 8.09 0.85 -11.23
C GLY A 58 9.28 -0.09 -11.35
N PRO A 59 9.89 -0.21 -12.55
CA PRO A 59 11.12 -0.97 -12.72
C PRO A 59 12.25 -0.45 -11.81
N ALA A 60 13.04 -1.36 -11.25
CA ALA A 60 14.15 -1.04 -10.37
C ALA A 60 15.11 0.00 -10.97
N GLY A 61 15.50 1.00 -10.19
CA GLY A 61 16.44 2.04 -10.61
C GLY A 61 15.90 3.05 -11.64
N THR A 62 14.60 3.03 -11.93
CA THR A 62 13.95 3.98 -12.84
C THR A 62 12.94 4.87 -12.11
N GLU A 63 12.58 6.00 -12.72
CA GLU A 63 11.50 6.85 -12.23
C GLU A 63 10.17 6.08 -12.26
N PRO A 64 9.50 5.86 -11.12
CA PRO A 64 8.36 4.95 -11.06
C PRO A 64 7.12 5.55 -11.76
N PRO A 65 6.52 4.88 -12.75
CA PRO A 65 5.37 5.41 -13.49
C PRO A 65 4.10 5.56 -12.65
N VAL A 66 3.97 4.79 -11.56
CA VAL A 66 2.88 4.89 -10.60
C VAL A 66 3.40 5.51 -9.31
N ILE A 67 2.70 6.52 -8.80
CA ILE A 67 2.96 7.13 -7.49
C ILE A 67 1.67 7.05 -6.68
N GLY A 68 1.80 6.63 -5.42
CA GLY A 68 0.71 6.64 -4.46
C GLY A 68 1.21 6.95 -3.07
N PHE A 69 0.30 7.05 -2.12
CA PHE A 69 0.62 7.14 -0.71
C PHE A 69 -0.37 6.35 0.11
N ASP A 70 0.08 5.88 1.26
CA ASP A 70 -0.75 5.20 2.24
C ASP A 70 -0.77 5.96 3.55
N VAL A 71 -1.92 5.90 4.22
CA VAL A 71 -2.09 6.26 5.62
C VAL A 71 -2.40 4.98 6.39
N VAL A 72 -1.49 4.64 7.32
CA VAL A 72 -1.53 3.43 8.13
C VAL A 72 -1.85 3.81 9.57
N THR A 73 -2.75 3.07 10.21
CA THR A 73 -2.88 3.09 11.68
C THR A 73 -2.33 1.80 12.27
N VAL A 74 -1.77 1.88 13.48
CA VAL A 74 -1.26 0.72 14.21
C VAL A 74 -1.98 0.54 15.55
N ASP A 75 -2.16 -0.70 15.98
CA ASP A 75 -2.73 -1.00 17.29
C ASP A 75 -1.70 -0.81 18.43
N ALA A 76 -2.13 -1.11 19.67
CA ALA A 76 -1.29 -1.01 20.86
C ALA A 76 -0.06 -1.95 20.82
N ASP A 77 -0.12 -3.04 20.06
CA ASP A 77 0.98 -3.99 19.85
C ASP A 77 1.87 -3.58 18.67
N ARG A 78 1.65 -2.40 18.09
CA ARG A 78 2.34 -1.87 16.91
C ARG A 78 2.13 -2.73 15.65
N ARG A 79 1.02 -3.46 15.57
CA ARG A 79 0.59 -4.15 14.35
C ARG A 79 -0.25 -3.21 13.50
N ILE A 80 -0.18 -3.38 12.17
CA ILE A 80 -1.04 -2.62 11.23
C ILE A 80 -2.50 -2.96 11.51
N ALA A 81 -3.30 -1.94 11.84
CA ALA A 81 -4.74 -2.06 12.07
C ALA A 81 -5.54 -1.69 10.82
N THR A 82 -5.19 -0.57 10.18
CA THR A 82 -5.81 -0.13 8.93
C THR A 82 -4.77 0.41 7.96
N VAL A 83 -5.07 0.31 6.66
CA VAL A 83 -4.32 0.93 5.58
C VAL A 83 -5.32 1.62 4.66
N ALA A 84 -5.15 2.91 4.42
CA ALA A 84 -5.91 3.67 3.44
C ALA A 84 -4.97 4.15 2.34
N GLY A 85 -5.17 3.67 1.12
CA GLY A 85 -4.27 3.90 0.00
C GLY A 85 -4.83 4.81 -1.07
N PHE A 86 -3.98 5.67 -1.62
CA PHE A 86 -4.28 6.71 -2.59
C PHE A 86 -3.30 6.69 -3.76
N LEU A 87 -3.75 7.04 -4.95
CA LEU A 87 -2.91 7.16 -6.15
C LEU A 87 -2.81 8.62 -6.58
N ASP A 88 -1.58 9.13 -6.68
CA ASP A 88 -1.28 10.48 -7.12
C ASP A 88 -0.97 10.55 -8.62
N ARG A 89 -0.31 9.50 -9.16
CA ARG A 89 0.04 9.38 -10.58
C ARG A 89 -0.16 7.94 -11.04
N VAL A 90 -0.86 7.78 -12.17
CA VAL A 90 -0.94 6.52 -12.93
C VAL A 90 -0.75 6.82 -14.42
N PRO A 91 -0.19 5.89 -15.21
CA PRO A 91 -0.19 5.99 -16.67
C PRO A 91 -1.62 6.08 -17.23
N ALA A 92 -1.77 6.83 -18.33
CA ALA A 92 -3.03 6.97 -19.06
C ALA A 92 -3.36 5.75 -19.92
#